data_AF-A0A9X3KTI3-F1
#
_entry.id   AF-A0A9X3KTI3-F1
#
_cell.length_a   1.000
_cell.length_b   1.000
_cell.length_c   1.000
_cell.angle_alpha   90.00
_cell.angle_beta   90.00
_cell.angle_gamma   90.00
#
_symmetry.space_group_name_H-M   'P 1'
#
loop_
_entity.id
_entity.type
_entity.pdbx_description
1 polymer ?
#
loop_
_entity_poly.entity_id
_entity_poly.type
_entity_poly.pdbx_seq_one_letter_code
_entity_poly.pdbx_strand_id
1 'polypeptide(L)' 'MKLQDFLSLEDGGYISPDQAAALNRDLSAKTLSDIAPDDRQNVLDYLLRAMEVNSVDHNIRGKIDALISDLQS' A
#
# COMPACT_ATOMS: atom_id res chain seq x y z
N MET A 1 5.41 4.30 8.64
CA MET A 1 5.24 2.85 8.60
C MET A 1 5.84 2.32 7.30
N LYS A 2 6.48 1.16 7.36
CA LYS A 2 7.00 0.42 6.21
C LYS A 2 6.08 -0.76 5.89
N LEU A 3 6.22 -1.35 4.70
CA LEU A 3 5.45 -2.54 4.31
C LEU A 3 5.53 -3.66 5.36
N GLN A 4 6.72 -3.95 5.90
CA GLN A 4 6.88 -5.03 6.89
C GLN A 4 6.14 -4.76 8.20
N ASP A 5 6.11 -3.50 8.64
CA ASP A 5 5.32 -3.11 9.82
C ASP A 5 3.83 -3.32 9.56
N PHE A 6 3.37 -3.00 8.34
CA PHE A 6 1.97 -3.16 7.93
C PHE A 6 1.56 -4.64 7.88
N LEU A 7 2.39 -5.50 7.28
CA LEU A 7 2.13 -6.94 7.19
C LEU A 7 2.20 -7.66 8.54
N SER A 8 2.86 -7.04 9.53
CA SER A 8 2.93 -7.55 10.91
C SER A 8 1.80 -7.06 11.79
N LEU A 9 0.88 -6.22 11.28
CA LEU A 9 -0.31 -5.82 12.04
C LEU A 9 -1.24 -7.02 12.20
N GLU A 10 -1.78 -7.18 13.40
CA GLU A 10 -2.88 -8.10 13.63
C GLU A 10 -4.10 -7.66 12.81
N ASP A 11 -4.94 -8.63 12.46
CA ASP A 11 -6.14 -8.39 11.66
C ASP A 11 -7.06 -7.36 12.36
N GLY A 12 -7.41 -6.28 11.66
CA GLY A 12 -8.14 -5.14 12.24
C GLY A 12 -7.27 -4.10 12.97
N GLY A 13 -5.94 -4.15 12.83
CA GLY A 13 -5.02 -3.15 13.37
C GLY A 13 -5.30 -1.72 12.87
N TYR A 14 -5.25 -0.74 13.79
CA TYR A 14 -5.44 0.67 13.44
C TYR A 14 -4.17 1.27 12.83
N ILE A 15 -4.32 1.95 11.69
CA ILE A 15 -3.27 2.73 11.04
C ILE A 15 -3.64 4.21 11.14
N SER A 16 -2.78 5.01 11.78
CA SER A 16 -2.97 6.46 11.85
C SER A 16 -2.78 7.15 10.49
N PRO A 17 -3.29 8.37 10.28
CA PRO A 17 -3.08 9.11 9.02
C PRO A 17 -1.59 9.26 8.65
N ASP A 18 -0.72 9.53 9.62
CA ASP A 18 0.72 9.65 9.39
C ASP A 18 1.36 8.31 9.01
N GLN A 19 0.91 7.22 9.64
CA GLN A 19 1.37 5.88 9.29
C GLN A 19 0.92 5.50 7.87
N ALA A 20 -0.33 5.81 7.50
CA ALA A 20 -0.85 5.59 6.16
C ALA A 20 -0.08 6.42 5.11
N ALA A 21 0.17 7.71 5.36
CA ALA A 21 0.96 8.55 4.47
C ALA A 21 2.39 8.01 4.29
N ALA A 22 3.01 7.52 5.37
CA ALA A 22 4.33 6.90 5.30
C ALA A 22 4.31 5.55 4.56
N LEU A 23 3.28 4.74 4.74
CA LEU A 23 3.10 3.47 4.04
C LEU A 23 2.87 3.70 2.53
N ASN A 24 2.02 4.65 2.16
CA ASN A 24 1.81 5.06 0.76
C ASN A 24 3.14 5.47 0.09
N ARG A 25 3.98 6.25 0.78
CA ARG A 25 5.31 6.62 0.27
C ARG A 25 6.22 5.41 0.11
N ASP A 26 6.21 4.48 1.07
CA ASP A 26 7.01 3.25 1.00
C ASP A 26 6.58 2.35 -0.17
N LEU A 27 5.27 2.13 -0.32
CA LEU A 27 4.69 1.34 -1.41
C LEU A 27 4.92 1.99 -2.78
N SER A 28 4.93 3.32 -2.88
CA SER A 28 5.21 4.02 -4.15
C SER A 28 6.62 3.81 -4.69
N ALA A 29 7.54 3.28 -3.88
CA ALA A 29 8.90 2.94 -4.29
C ALA A 29 9.09 1.44 -4.57
N LYS A 30 8.03 0.62 -4.41
CA LYS A 30 8.07 -0.83 -4.57
C LYS A 30 7.51 -1.27 -5.92
N THR A 31 7.91 -2.48 -6.28
CA THR A 31 7.43 -3.24 -7.43
C THR A 31 6.76 -4.53 -6.96
N LEU A 32 6.09 -5.24 -7.87
CA LEU A 32 5.48 -6.53 -7.58
C LEU A 32 6.48 -7.56 -7.00
N SER A 33 7.75 -7.49 -7.37
CA SER A 33 8.82 -8.37 -6.88
C SER A 33 9.21 -8.08 -5.42
N ASP A 34 8.89 -6.90 -4.89
CA ASP A 34 9.18 -6.52 -3.50
C ASP A 34 8.11 -7.00 -2.51
N ILE A 35 7.03 -7.61 -3.00
CA ILE A 35 5.87 -8.08 -2.21
C ILE A 35 5.75 -9.60 -2.39
N ALA A 36 5.81 -10.33 -1.28
CA ALA A 36 5.66 -11.78 -1.32
C ALA A 36 4.27 -12.17 -1.84
N PRO A 37 4.13 -13.27 -2.61
CA PRO A 37 2.86 -13.65 -3.21
C PRO A 37 1.68 -13.69 -2.22
N ASP A 38 1.90 -14.21 -1.01
CA ASP A 38 0.87 -14.37 0.01
C ASP A 38 0.39 -13.03 0.60
N ASP A 39 1.21 -11.97 0.49
CA ASP A 39 0.91 -10.63 1.01
C ASP A 39 0.21 -9.73 -0.02
N ARG A 40 0.21 -10.13 -1.31
CA ARG A 40 -0.23 -9.26 -2.41
C ARG A 40 -1.67 -8.81 -2.29
N GLN A 41 -2.55 -9.70 -1.85
CA GLN A 41 -3.97 -9.37 -1.69
C GLN A 41 -4.16 -8.30 -0.60
N ASN A 42 -3.48 -8.43 0.53
CA ASN A 42 -3.55 -7.47 1.63
C ASN A 42 -3.02 -6.08 1.20
N VAL A 43 -1.91 -6.06 0.46
CA VAL A 43 -1.37 -4.81 -0.09
C VAL A 43 -2.32 -4.19 -1.12
N LEU A 44 -2.91 -5.00 -2.00
CA LEU A 44 -3.88 -4.52 -2.99
C LEU A 44 -5.12 -3.91 -2.32
N ASP A 45 -5.70 -4.60 -1.34
CA ASP A 45 -6.89 -4.13 -0.61
C ASP A 45 -6.62 -2.80 0.10
N TYR A 46 -5.45 -2.68 0.74
CA TYR A 46 -5.00 -1.43 1.34
C TYR A 46 -4.89 -0.30 0.30
N LEU A 47 -4.23 -0.54 -0.84
CA LEU A 47 -3.99 0.49 -1.85
C LEU A 47 -5.28 0.95 -2.52
N LEU A 48 -6.20 0.04 -2.81
CA LEU A 48 -7.53 0.38 -3.34
C LEU A 48 -8.28 1.28 -2.36
N ARG A 49 -8.28 0.92 -1.07
CA ARG A 49 -8.92 1.72 -0.03
C ARG A 49 -8.26 3.10 0.12
N ALA A 50 -6.93 3.17 0.07
CA ALA A 50 -6.17 4.42 0.16
C ALA A 50 -6.50 5.37 -1.00
N MET A 51 -6.66 4.82 -2.22
CA MET A 51 -7.05 5.58 -3.41
C MET A 51 -8.50 6.07 -3.33
N GLU A 52 -9.41 5.23 -2.85
CA GLU A 52 -10.82 5.55 -2.67
C GLU A 52 -11.03 6.74 -1.72
N VAL A 53 -10.31 6.76 -0.59
CA VAL A 53 -10.41 7.84 0.40
C VAL A 53 -9.49 9.03 0.11
N ASN A 54 -8.81 9.04 -1.04
CA ASN A 54 -7.84 10.07 -1.43
C ASN A 54 -6.73 10.32 -0.38
N SER A 55 -6.25 9.27 0.29
CA SER A 55 -5.13 9.38 1.25
C SER A 55 -3.75 9.37 0.58
N VAL A 56 -3.69 9.16 -0.73
CA VAL A 56 -2.46 9.09 -1.52
C VAL A 56 -2.10 10.48 -2.06
N ASP A 57 -0.90 10.96 -1.73
CA ASP A 57 -0.36 12.21 -2.25
C ASP A 57 -0.34 12.23 -3.79
N HIS A 58 -0.75 13.33 -4.41
CA HIS A 58 -0.82 13.47 -5.87
C HIS A 58 0.51 13.15 -6.58
N ASN A 59 1.65 13.47 -5.95
CA ASN A 59 2.98 13.26 -6.51
C ASN A 59 3.39 11.77 -6.63
N ILE A 60 2.72 10.88 -5.89
CA ILE A 60 3.01 9.44 -5.90
C ILE A 60 1.86 8.61 -6.48
N ARG A 61 0.70 9.23 -6.74
CA ARG A 61 -0.53 8.55 -7.19
C ARG A 61 -0.30 7.69 -8.44
N GLY A 62 0.40 8.21 -9.45
CA GLY A 62 0.69 7.43 -10.66
C GLY A 62 1.56 6.20 -10.43
N LYS A 63 2.43 6.20 -9.41
CA LYS A 63 3.22 5.01 -9.04
C LYS A 63 2.38 3.99 -8.30
N ILE A 64 1.45 4.46 -7.46
CA ILE A 64 0.49 3.59 -6.78
C ILE A 64 -0.47 2.94 -7.79
N ASP A 65 -0.98 3.69 -8.76
CA ASP A 65 -1.81 3.16 -9.84
C ASP A 65 -1.08 2.05 -10.63
N ALA A 66 0.19 2.26 -10.96
CA ALA A 66 1.00 1.24 -11.63
C ALA A 66 1.16 -0.04 -10.78
N LEU A 67 1.47 0.11 -9.48
CA LEU A 67 1.59 -1.04 -8.58
C LEU A 67 0.26 -1.79 -8.40
N ILE A 68 -0.87 -1.07 -8.32
CA ILE A 68 -2.21 -1.69 -8.29
C ILE A 68 -2.45 -2.51 -9.56
N SER A 69 -2.12 -1.97 -10.74
CA SER A 69 -2.26 -2.70 -12.01
C SER A 69 -1.42 -3.98 -12.03
N ASP A 70 -0.18 -3.92 -11.54
CA ASP A 70 0.70 -5.09 -11.45
C ASP A 70 0.15 -6.15 -10.49
N LEU A 71 -0.48 -5.73 -9.38
CA LEU A 71 -1.08 -6.63 -8.39
C LEU A 71 -2.37 -7.31 -8.86
N GLN A 72 -3.08 -6.71 -9.82
CA GLN A 72 -4.32 -7.24 -10.39
C GLN A 72 -4.12 -8.17 -11.60
N SER A 73 -2.88 -8.30 -12.08
CA SER A 73 -2.48 -9.09 -13.24
C SER A 73 -2.20 -10.55 -12.88
#